data_AF-A0A935EKC4-F1
#
_entry.id   AF-A0A935EKC4-F1
#
_cell.length_a   1.000
_cell.length_b   1.000
_cell.length_c   1.000
_cell.angle_alpha   90.00
_cell.angle_beta   90.00
_cell.angle_gamma   90.00
#
_symmetry.space_group_name_H-M   'P 1'
#
loop_
_entity.id
_entity.type
_entity.pdbx_description
1 polymer ?
#
loop_
_entity_poly.entity_id
_entity_poly.type
_entity_poly.pdbx_seq_one_letter_code
_entity_poly.pdbx_strand_id
1 'polypeptide(L)' 'MESEFFGYRKGAFTGANTDREGFFQAASGGTLFLDEVAELPMGMQVKLLRAIQERRVRRVGDVSEDPVDVR' A
#
# COMPACT_ATOMS: atom_id res chain seq x y z
N MET A 1 7.87 5.13 3.52
CA MET A 1 7.91 4.06 2.50
C MET A 1 6.62 3.26 2.48
N GLU A 2 6.20 2.66 3.61
CA GLU A 2 4.89 1.99 3.69
C GLU A 2 3.72 2.89 3.24
N SER A 3 3.69 4.12 3.73
CA SER A 3 2.71 5.15 3.38
C SER A 3 2.66 5.47 1.88
N GLU A 4 3.77 5.30 1.14
CA GLU A 4 3.82 5.55 -0.30
C GLU A 4 3.25 4.37 -1.09
N PHE A 5 3.48 3.14 -0.63
CA PHE A 5 2.95 1.93 -1.29
C PHE A 5 1.46 1.74 -1.05
N PHE A 6 1.04 1.87 0.21
CA PHE A 6 -0.32 1.50 0.62
C PHE A 6 -1.23 2.69 0.91
N GLY A 7 -0.68 3.92 0.90
CA GLY A 7 -1.40 5.13 1.26
C GLY A 7 -1.60 5.26 2.77
N TYR A 8 -2.23 6.36 3.19
CA TYR A 8 -2.53 6.62 4.60
C TYR A 8 -3.80 7.46 4.77
N ARG A 9 -4.43 7.31 5.94
CA ARG A 9 -5.50 8.20 6.39
C ARG A 9 -4.93 9.39 7.14
N LYS A 10 -5.64 10.52 7.09
CA LYS A 10 -5.39 11.67 7.95
C LYS A 10 -5.35 11.21 9.41
N GLY A 11 -4.33 11.65 10.14
CA GLY A 11 -4.13 11.30 11.55
C GLY A 11 -3.45 9.95 11.80
N ALA A 12 -3.04 9.21 10.76
CA ALA A 12 -2.34 7.93 10.92
C ALA A 12 -0.96 8.08 11.61
N PHE A 13 -0.28 9.21 11.43
CA PHE A 13 0.99 9.56 12.06
C PHE A 13 1.16 11.09 12.08
N THR A 14 2.15 11.59 12.82
CA THR A 14 2.46 13.02 12.86
C THR A 14 2.82 13.54 11.47
N GLY A 15 2.04 14.49 10.95
CA GLY A 15 2.20 15.04 9.59
C GLY A 15 1.25 14.47 8.55
N ALA A 16 0.45 13.43 8.89
CA ALA A 16 -0.64 12.95 8.05
C ALA A 16 -1.84 13.90 8.09
N ASN A 17 -1.72 15.06 7.43
CA ASN A 17 -2.72 16.13 7.50
C ASN A 17 -3.93 15.91 6.55
N THR A 18 -3.78 15.02 5.57
CA THR A 18 -4.80 14.66 4.59
C THR A 18 -4.77 13.15 4.37
N ASP A 19 -5.82 12.61 3.76
CA ASP A 19 -5.77 11.26 3.20
C ASP A 19 -4.86 11.27 1.96
N ARG A 20 -4.17 10.16 1.72
CA ARG A 20 -3.35 9.99 0.52
C ARG A 20 -3.41 8.55 0.03
N GLU A 21 -3.59 8.39 -1.27
CA GLU A 21 -3.51 7.10 -1.95
C GLU A 21 -2.06 6.65 -2.10
N GLY A 22 -1.85 5.33 -2.06
CA GLY A 22 -0.56 4.71 -2.33
C GLY A 22 -0.44 4.22 -3.76
N PHE A 23 0.73 3.69 -4.09
CA PHE A 23 1.03 3.14 -5.41
C PHE A 23 0.10 2.01 -5.83
N PHE A 24 -0.36 1.15 -4.91
CA PHE A 24 -1.31 0.09 -5.25
C PHE A 24 -2.67 0.63 -5.71
N GLN A 25 -3.18 1.68 -5.04
CA GLN A 25 -4.43 2.30 -5.45
C GLN A 25 -4.25 3.03 -6.78
N ALA A 26 -3.14 3.77 -6.94
CA ALA A 26 -2.84 4.50 -8.16
C ALA A 26 -2.63 3.58 -9.39
N ALA A 27 -2.12 2.37 -9.17
CA ALA A 27 -1.90 1.37 -10.23
C ALA A 27 -3.11 0.44 -10.45
N SER A 28 -4.23 0.64 -9.75
CA SER A 28 -5.42 -0.22 -9.89
C SER A 28 -5.97 -0.17 -11.32
N GLY A 29 -6.23 -1.34 -11.90
CA GLY A 29 -6.54 -1.56 -13.31
C GLY A 29 -5.31 -1.69 -14.22
N GLY A 30 -4.10 -1.56 -13.68
CA GLY A 30 -2.83 -1.56 -14.42
C GLY A 30 -1.80 -2.55 -13.88
N THR A 31 -0.53 -2.13 -13.92
CA THR A 31 0.63 -2.95 -13.52
C THR A 31 1.53 -2.12 -12.60
N LEU A 32 1.96 -2.72 -11.49
CA LEU A 32 2.90 -2.08 -10.56
C LEU A 32 4.27 -2.75 -10.68
N PHE A 33 5.24 -2.02 -11.24
CA PHE A 33 6.62 -2.49 -11.31
C PHE A 33 7.35 -2.19 -10.01
N LEU A 34 7.98 -3.21 -9.43
CA LEU A 34 8.77 -3.11 -8.21
C LEU A 34 10.20 -3.55 -8.50
N ASP A 35 11.15 -2.61 -8.42
CA ASP A 35 12.57 -2.90 -8.45
C ASP A 35 13.12 -3.10 -7.04
N GLU A 36 14.26 -3.77 -6.91
CA GLU A 36 14.97 -3.99 -5.63
C GLU A 36 14.06 -4.57 -4.53
N VAL A 37 13.07 -5.39 -4.87
CA VAL A 37 12.09 -5.94 -3.92
C VAL A 37 12.72 -6.70 -2.76
N ALA A 38 13.93 -7.25 -2.96
CA ALA A 38 14.72 -7.94 -1.94
C ALA A 38 15.23 -7.01 -0.82
N GLU A 39 15.39 -5.71 -1.09
CA GLU A 39 15.84 -4.69 -0.14
C GLU A 39 14.71 -4.16 0.74
N LEU A 40 13.46 -4.56 0.45
CA LEU A 40 12.32 -4.13 1.27
C LEU A 40 12.39 -4.75 2.66
N PRO A 41 12.09 -3.99 3.73
CA PRO A 41 11.99 -4.54 5.07
C PRO A 41 11.00 -5.71 5.14
N MET A 42 11.26 -6.72 5.97
CA MET A 42 10.40 -7.92 6.07
C MET A 42 8.91 -7.60 6.29
N GLY A 43 8.60 -6.58 7.08
CA GLY A 43 7.21 -6.15 7.31
C GLY A 43 6.52 -5.64 6.04
N MET A 44 7.26 -5.00 5.12
CA MET A 44 6.75 -4.58 3.81
C MET A 44 6.53 -5.79 2.91
N GLN A 45 7.44 -6.76 2.90
CA GLN A 45 7.32 -7.97 2.08
C GLN A 45 6.06 -8.76 2.43
N VAL A 46 5.73 -8.90 3.73
CA VAL A 46 4.50 -9.55 4.18
C VAL A 46 3.25 -8.81 3.67
N LYS A 47 3.27 -7.47 3.69
CA LYS A 47 2.14 -6.65 3.19
C LYS A 47 2.00 -6.73 1.67
N LEU A 48 3.11 -6.74 0.94
CA LEU A 48 3.12 -6.97 -0.50
C LEU A 48 2.52 -8.34 -0.85
N LEU A 49 2.94 -9.38 -0.13
CA LEU A 49 2.40 -10.73 -0.34
C LEU A 49 0.88 -10.76 -0.14
N ARG A 50 0.38 -10.15 0.93
CA ARG A 50 -1.07 -10.05 1.17
C ARG A 50 -1.78 -9.25 0.08
N ALA A 51 -1.21 -8.14 -0.36
CA ALA A 51 -1.78 -7.32 -1.42
C ALA A 51 -1.97 -8.10 -2.73
N ILE A 52 -0.98 -8.93 -3.10
CA ILE A 52 -1.02 -9.76 -4.30
C ILE A 52 -2.00 -10.93 -4.13
N GLN A 53 -1.96 -11.63 -2.99
CA GLN A 53 -2.78 -12.81 -2.74
C GLN A 53 -4.27 -12.47 -2.59
N GLU A 54 -4.57 -11.45 -1.80
CA GLU A 54 -5.95 -11.07 -1.45
C GLU A 54 -6.53 -10.07 -2.45
N ARG A 55 -5.68 -9.41 -3.26
CA ARG A 55 -6.06 -8.30 -4.15
C ARG A 55 -6.73 -7.16 -3.40
N ARG A 56 -6.21 -6.87 -2.20
CA ARG A 56 -6.69 -5.80 -1.32
C ARG A 56 -5.54 -5.13 -0.61
N VAL A 57 -5.67 -3.85 -0.31
CA VAL A 57 -4.67 -3.09 0.44
C VAL A 57 -5.31 -2.32 1.58
N ARG A 58 -4.56 -2.17 2.66
CA ARG A 58 -4.95 -1.38 3.84
C ARG A 58 -4.07 -0.14 3.92
N ARG A 59 -4.70 1.03 3.94
CA ARG A 59 -3.99 2.29 4.22
C ARG A 59 -3.43 2.28 5.64
N VAL A 60 -2.30 2.95 5.84
CA VAL A 60 -1.76 3.17 7.19
C VAL A 60 -2.77 3.99 8.02
N GLY A 61 -3.05 3.53 9.24
CA GLY A 61 -4.04 4.14 10.13
C GLY A 61 -5.49 3.84 9.77
N ASP A 62 -5.73 2.95 8.81
CA ASP A 62 -7.07 2.47 8.46
C ASP A 62 -7.26 1.03 8.96
N VAL A 63 -8.52 0.65 9.23
CA VAL A 63 -8.89 -0.73 9.64
C VAL A 63 -9.56 -1.50 8.50
N SER A 64 -10.12 -0.78 7.52
CA SER A 64 -10.73 -1.38 6.34
C SER A 64 -9.72 -1.63 5.23
N GLU A 65 -9.99 -2.65 4.41
CA GLU A 65 -9.21 -2.99 3.23
C GLU A 65 -9.96 -2.62 1.95
N ASP A 66 -9.25 -1.98 1.03
CA ASP A 66 -9.77 -1.57 -0.27
C ASP A 66 -9.35 -2.57 -1.35
N PRO A 67 -10.26 -3.02 -2.23
CA PRO A 67 -9.91 -3.89 -3.34
C PRO A 67 -9.01 -3.16 -4.33
N VAL A 68 -8.01 -3.87 -4.86
CA VAL A 68 -7.12 -3.37 -5.91
C VAL A 68 -6.95 -4.45 -6.98
N ASP A 69 -7.04 -4.05 -8.25
CA ASP A 69 -6.76 -4.95 -9.39
C ASP A 69 -5.42 -4.55 -9.99
N VAL A 70 -4.33 -5.10 -9.47
CA VAL A 70 -2.97 -4.79 -9.92
C VAL A 70 -2.30 -6.06 -10.41
N ARG A 71 -1.66 -5.98 -11.56
CA ARG A 71 -0.81 -7.04 -12.12
C ARG A 71 0.65 -6.83 -11.77
#